data_AF-A0A512IA43-F1
#
_entry.id   AF-A0A512IA43-F1
#
_cell.length_a   1.000
_cell.length_b   1.000
_cell.length_c   1.000
_cell.angle_alpha   90.00
_cell.angle_beta   90.00
_cell.angle_gamma   90.00
#
_symmetry.space_group_name_H-M   'P 1'
#
loop_
_entity.id
_entity.type
_entity.pdbx_description
1 polymer ?
#
loop_
_entity_poly.entity_id
_entity_poly.type
_entity_poly.pdbx_seq_one_letter_code
_entity_poly.pdbx_strand_id
1 'polypeptide(L)'
;MNQQVQHRSTQQRTDPGTGRPATPQTTGPVHCGRPMPVRPLDLADLDGHANHAAAQAAVDGRRLHACTCGFLVETEDPAGTGAPLVARGDEHLFHPFFTRRVLAAAGRAETAEWTLDQQLAEDDAAQGHDDAARHVWLLEAGAETAQWELDQAVDALHAELRLAARHGVPLAALSAAACLDEESVVAALRHDRAPAVPAGGDRRAPHAAASTGVTELRTPGHRAAAEGRRVDSFAAAG
;
A
#
# COMPACT_ATOMS: atom_id res chain seq x y z
N MET A 1 70.18 -19.40 -56.83
CA MET A 1 70.71 -20.05 -55.60
C MET A 1 69.94 -19.50 -54.41
N ASN A 2 69.33 -20.43 -53.63
CA ASN A 2 68.73 -20.32 -52.29
C ASN A 2 67.67 -19.22 -52.04
N GLN A 3 66.38 -19.58 -51.95
CA GLN A 3 65.67 -20.11 -50.77
C GLN A 3 65.62 -19.14 -49.59
N GLN A 4 64.42 -18.61 -49.26
CA GLN A 4 63.68 -19.05 -48.07
C GLN A 4 62.26 -18.45 -48.02
N VAL A 5 61.32 -19.38 -47.83
CA VAL A 5 59.89 -19.24 -47.52
C VAL A 5 59.75 -19.02 -46.02
N GLN A 6 58.85 -18.13 -45.54
CA GLN A 6 58.03 -18.36 -44.33
C GLN A 6 56.69 -17.60 -44.37
N HIS A 7 55.66 -18.27 -43.85
CA HIS A 7 54.22 -18.03 -43.93
C HIS A 7 53.66 -17.02 -42.90
N ARG A 8 52.55 -16.34 -43.23
CA ARG A 8 51.44 -16.00 -42.30
C ARG A 8 50.23 -15.43 -43.10
N SER A 9 49.20 -16.20 -43.41
CA SER A 9 48.00 -16.54 -42.62
C SER A 9 47.18 -15.34 -42.13
N THR A 10 46.04 -15.12 -42.82
CA THR A 10 44.71 -14.74 -42.33
C THR A 10 44.59 -13.63 -41.27
N GLN A 11 44.09 -12.46 -41.70
CA GLN A 11 43.15 -11.68 -40.88
C GLN A 11 41.79 -11.64 -41.57
N GLN A 12 40.89 -12.47 -41.04
CA GLN A 12 39.46 -12.42 -41.26
C GLN A 12 38.93 -11.10 -40.71
N ARG A 13 38.18 -10.40 -41.56
CA ARG A 13 37.32 -9.28 -41.22
C ARG A 13 36.20 -9.83 -40.32
N THR A 14 36.17 -9.43 -39.06
CA THR A 14 35.08 -9.74 -38.15
C THR A 14 33.85 -8.93 -38.54
N ASP A 15 32.74 -9.65 -38.76
CA ASP A 15 31.41 -9.09 -38.96
C ASP A 15 30.95 -8.28 -37.74
N PRO A 16 30.13 -7.23 -37.93
CA PRO A 16 29.48 -6.52 -36.84
C PRO A 16 28.43 -7.41 -36.20
N GLY A 17 28.68 -7.80 -34.94
CA GLY A 17 27.71 -8.47 -34.09
C GLY A 17 26.41 -7.68 -34.02
N THR A 18 25.32 -8.35 -34.36
CA THR A 18 23.94 -7.92 -34.11
C THR A 18 23.77 -7.68 -32.62
N GLY A 19 23.95 -6.43 -32.20
CA GLY A 19 23.58 -5.95 -30.88
C GLY A 19 22.09 -6.19 -30.69
N ARG A 20 21.77 -7.30 -30.01
CA ARG A 20 20.43 -7.56 -29.47
C ARG A 20 20.04 -6.31 -28.67
N PRO A 21 18.93 -5.63 -29.00
CA PRO A 21 18.51 -4.49 -28.20
C PRO A 21 18.36 -4.96 -26.76
N ALA A 22 18.97 -4.23 -25.83
CA ALA A 22 18.77 -4.45 -24.41
C ALA A 22 17.26 -4.47 -24.17
N THR A 23 16.71 -5.64 -23.82
CA THR A 23 15.33 -5.74 -23.38
C THR A 23 15.18 -4.78 -22.22
N PRO A 24 14.19 -3.87 -22.22
CA PRO A 24 13.93 -3.03 -21.06
C PRO A 24 13.82 -3.96 -19.87
N GLN A 25 14.71 -3.78 -18.90
CA GLN A 25 14.65 -4.54 -17.66
C GLN A 25 13.25 -4.31 -17.11
N THR A 26 12.41 -5.35 -17.11
CA THR A 26 11.14 -5.31 -16.41
C THR A 26 11.48 -5.23 -14.93
N THR A 27 11.47 -4.02 -14.39
CA THR A 27 11.82 -3.67 -13.00
C THR A 27 10.74 -4.08 -11.99
N GLY A 28 9.96 -5.12 -12.31
CA GLY A 28 8.82 -5.56 -11.51
C GLY A 28 8.88 -7.06 -11.19
N PRO A 29 8.10 -7.50 -10.19
CA PRO A 29 8.02 -8.91 -9.81
C PRO A 29 7.50 -9.76 -10.97
N VAL A 30 7.92 -11.03 -11.01
CA VAL A 30 7.57 -11.99 -12.07
C VAL A 30 6.87 -13.18 -11.42
N HIS A 31 5.73 -13.61 -12.00
CA HIS A 31 4.99 -14.79 -11.56
C HIS A 31 4.38 -15.49 -12.78
N CYS A 32 4.23 -16.83 -12.73
CA CYS A 32 3.78 -17.65 -13.88
C CYS A 32 4.61 -17.42 -15.17
N GLY A 33 5.90 -17.09 -15.03
CA GLY A 33 6.80 -16.86 -16.16
C GLY A 33 6.56 -15.54 -16.91
N ARG A 34 5.79 -14.60 -16.35
CA ARG A 34 5.54 -13.27 -16.93
C ARG A 34 5.74 -12.16 -15.88
N PRO A 35 6.19 -10.96 -16.27
CA PRO A 35 6.17 -9.79 -15.39
C PRO A 35 4.73 -9.51 -14.91
N MET A 36 4.59 -9.19 -13.63
CA MET A 36 3.31 -8.82 -13.03
C MET A 36 3.09 -7.31 -13.19
N PRO A 37 1.99 -6.87 -13.85
CA PRO A 37 1.66 -5.46 -13.92
C PRO A 37 1.27 -4.92 -12.54
N VAL A 38 1.46 -3.62 -12.34
CA VAL A 38 0.83 -2.89 -11.23
C VAL A 38 -0.68 -2.96 -11.44
N ARG A 39 -1.40 -3.27 -10.36
CA ARG A 39 -2.87 -3.35 -10.37
C ARG A 39 -3.45 -1.94 -10.21
N PRO A 40 -4.18 -1.40 -11.20
CA PRO A 40 -5.00 -0.21 -11.00
C PRO A 40 -6.25 -0.55 -10.20
N LEU A 41 -6.93 0.47 -9.68
CA LEU A 41 -8.28 0.31 -9.13
C LEU A 41 -9.26 -0.09 -10.23
N ASP A 42 -10.18 -0.96 -9.87
CA ASP A 42 -11.24 -1.43 -10.74
C ASP A 42 -12.56 -0.73 -10.41
N LEU A 43 -13.10 0.02 -11.36
CA LEU A 43 -14.36 0.75 -11.18
C LEU A 43 -15.56 -0.21 -11.02
N ALA A 44 -15.48 -1.42 -11.58
CA ALA A 44 -16.56 -2.40 -11.46
C ALA A 44 -16.71 -2.95 -10.04
N ASP A 45 -15.67 -2.81 -9.21
CA ASP A 45 -15.61 -3.35 -7.86
C ASP A 45 -14.99 -2.34 -6.87
N LEU A 46 -15.57 -1.14 -6.80
CA LEU A 46 -15.06 -0.05 -5.95
C LEU A 46 -14.85 -0.46 -4.49
N ASP A 47 -15.79 -1.22 -3.92
CA ASP A 47 -15.74 -1.70 -2.54
C ASP A 47 -15.01 -3.05 -2.39
N GLY A 48 -14.41 -3.54 -3.47
CA GLY A 48 -13.67 -4.78 -3.52
C GLY A 48 -12.43 -4.76 -2.65
N HIS A 49 -12.17 -5.89 -1.98
CA HIS A 49 -10.98 -6.05 -1.14
C HIS A 49 -9.68 -5.76 -1.90
N ALA A 50 -9.62 -6.09 -3.20
CA ALA A 50 -8.46 -5.84 -4.04
C ALA A 50 -8.19 -4.34 -4.28
N ASN A 51 -9.24 -3.51 -4.37
CA ASN A 51 -9.10 -2.06 -4.47
C ASN A 51 -8.65 -1.47 -3.14
N HIS A 52 -9.21 -1.95 -2.03
CA HIS A 52 -8.77 -1.56 -0.69
C HIS A 52 -7.28 -1.89 -0.46
N ALA A 53 -6.83 -3.09 -0.83
CA ALA A 53 -5.44 -3.50 -0.74
C ALA A 53 -4.52 -2.65 -1.63
N ALA A 54 -4.92 -2.37 -2.88
CA ALA A 54 -4.12 -1.53 -3.79
C ALA A 54 -3.94 -0.10 -3.25
N ALA A 55 -5.02 0.49 -2.74
CA ALA A 55 -4.96 1.82 -2.15
C ALA A 55 -4.24 1.83 -0.79
N GLN A 56 -4.34 0.75 0.01
CA GLN A 56 -3.55 0.63 1.24
C GLN A 56 -2.05 0.53 0.94
N ALA A 57 -1.67 -0.30 -0.04
CA ALA A 57 -0.28 -0.35 -0.49
C ALA A 57 0.20 1.05 -0.92
N ALA A 58 -0.64 1.83 -1.63
CA ALA A 58 -0.30 3.19 -2.02
C ALA A 58 -0.16 4.17 -0.84
N VAL A 59 -0.97 4.03 0.22
CA VAL A 59 -0.81 4.76 1.49
C VAL A 59 0.56 4.44 2.10
N ASP A 60 0.96 3.18 2.09
CA ASP A 60 2.20 2.68 2.68
C ASP A 60 3.45 2.95 1.81
N GLY A 61 3.32 3.75 0.74
CA GLY A 61 4.44 4.01 -0.19
C GLY A 61 4.84 2.79 -1.04
N ARG A 62 3.94 1.82 -1.18
CA ARG A 62 4.09 0.58 -1.95
C ARG A 62 3.16 0.55 -3.17
N ARG A 63 3.29 -0.50 -3.98
CA ARG A 63 2.43 -0.81 -5.13
C ARG A 63 2.03 -2.26 -5.09
N LEU A 64 0.76 -2.50 -5.37
CA LEU A 64 0.22 -3.85 -5.52
C LEU A 64 0.38 -4.30 -6.97
N HIS A 65 1.08 -5.40 -7.18
CA HIS A 65 1.17 -6.10 -8.45
C HIS A 65 0.26 -7.32 -8.43
N ALA A 66 -0.42 -7.58 -9.55
CA ALA A 66 -1.34 -8.70 -9.68
C ALA A 66 -0.97 -9.57 -10.88
N CYS A 67 -0.81 -10.88 -10.63
CA CYS A 67 -0.70 -11.88 -11.68
C CYS A 67 -2.12 -12.27 -12.14
N THR A 68 -2.26 -12.64 -13.41
CA THR A 68 -3.54 -13.13 -13.96
C THR A 68 -4.04 -14.40 -13.24
N CYS A 69 -3.16 -15.15 -12.58
CA CYS A 69 -3.56 -16.30 -11.76
C CYS A 69 -4.13 -15.92 -10.37
N GLY A 70 -4.23 -14.62 -10.06
CA GLY A 70 -4.72 -14.12 -8.78
C GLY A 70 -3.64 -13.90 -7.71
N PHE A 71 -2.38 -14.22 -7.99
CA PHE A 71 -1.28 -13.95 -7.05
C PHE A 71 -1.04 -12.43 -6.93
N LEU A 72 -0.93 -11.95 -5.70
CA LEU A 72 -0.70 -10.54 -5.37
C LEU A 72 0.66 -10.38 -4.69
N VAL A 73 1.36 -9.30 -4.99
CA VAL A 73 2.60 -8.94 -4.29
C VAL A 73 2.72 -7.43 -4.17
N GLU A 74 3.20 -6.97 -3.02
CA GLU A 74 3.48 -5.56 -2.78
C GLU A 74 4.98 -5.28 -2.95
N THR A 75 5.31 -4.17 -3.59
CA THR A 75 6.69 -3.70 -3.76
C THR A 75 6.78 -2.22 -3.41
N GLU A 76 7.92 -1.77 -2.90
CA GLU A 76 8.15 -0.35 -2.64
C GLU A 76 8.00 0.49 -3.93
N ASP A 77 7.39 1.66 -3.84
CA ASP A 77 7.42 2.70 -4.88
C ASP A 77 7.88 4.03 -4.27
N PRO A 78 9.19 4.13 -3.96
CA PRO A 78 9.75 5.24 -3.20
C PRO A 78 9.72 6.58 -3.95
N ALA A 79 9.40 6.59 -5.25
CA ALA A 79 9.41 7.80 -6.08
C ALA A 79 8.02 8.17 -6.63
N GLY A 80 6.97 7.40 -6.31
CA GLY A 80 5.65 7.58 -6.94
C GLY A 80 5.71 7.44 -8.47
N THR A 81 6.76 6.81 -8.99
CA THR A 81 7.07 6.67 -10.42
C THR A 81 6.35 5.50 -11.07
N GLY A 82 5.69 4.65 -10.26
CA GLY A 82 4.86 3.56 -10.73
C GLY A 82 3.68 4.03 -11.58
N ALA A 83 3.05 3.09 -12.27
CA ALA A 83 1.79 3.33 -12.97
C ALA A 83 0.76 3.95 -12.01
N PRO A 84 -0.05 4.92 -12.46
CA PRO A 84 -1.01 5.59 -11.59
C PRO A 84 -2.05 4.59 -11.08
N LEU A 85 -2.43 4.74 -9.81
CA LEU A 85 -3.41 3.87 -9.14
C LEU A 85 -4.78 3.93 -9.84
N VAL A 86 -5.09 5.06 -10.48
CA VAL A 86 -6.28 5.29 -11.31
C VAL A 86 -5.83 5.70 -12.70
N ALA A 87 -6.53 5.25 -13.74
CA ALA A 87 -6.26 5.66 -15.11
C ALA A 87 -6.49 7.18 -15.27
N ARG A 88 -5.63 7.84 -16.05
CA ARG A 88 -5.75 9.28 -16.30
C ARG A 88 -7.08 9.61 -17.00
N GLY A 89 -7.84 10.55 -16.45
CA GLY A 89 -9.17 10.94 -16.92
C GLY A 89 -10.32 10.32 -16.13
N ASP A 90 -10.07 9.23 -15.40
CA ASP A 90 -11.08 8.51 -14.63
C ASP A 90 -11.07 8.86 -13.13
N GLU A 91 -10.20 9.77 -12.69
CA GLU A 91 -9.98 10.09 -11.27
C GLU A 91 -11.28 10.43 -10.53
N HIS A 92 -12.13 11.22 -11.18
CA HIS A 92 -13.43 11.64 -10.65
C HIS A 92 -14.39 10.49 -10.36
N LEU A 93 -14.27 9.36 -11.08
CA LEU A 93 -15.10 8.17 -10.88
C LEU A 93 -14.75 7.45 -9.56
N PHE A 94 -13.53 7.67 -9.06
CA PHE A 94 -13.04 7.08 -7.81
C PHE A 94 -13.12 8.03 -6.61
N HIS A 95 -13.58 9.28 -6.79
CA HIS A 95 -13.77 10.20 -5.66
C HIS A 95 -14.62 9.60 -4.53
N PRO A 96 -15.74 8.90 -4.78
CA PRO A 96 -16.52 8.29 -3.70
C PRO A 96 -15.73 7.24 -2.91
N PHE A 97 -14.87 6.47 -3.58
CA PHE A 97 -14.01 5.46 -2.94
C PHE A 97 -13.00 6.11 -1.99
N PHE A 98 -12.26 7.12 -2.47
CA PHE A 98 -11.29 7.83 -1.63
C PHE A 98 -11.97 8.59 -0.48
N THR A 99 -13.11 9.22 -0.74
CA THR A 99 -13.89 9.93 0.29
C THR A 99 -14.34 8.98 1.41
N ARG A 100 -14.79 7.76 1.07
CA ARG A 100 -15.13 6.73 2.07
C ARG A 100 -13.93 6.32 2.92
N ARG A 101 -12.75 6.21 2.32
CA ARG A 101 -11.51 5.90 3.07
C ARG A 101 -11.14 7.00 4.06
N VAL A 102 -11.23 8.27 3.64
CA VAL A 102 -11.01 9.43 4.51
C VAL A 102 -12.01 9.40 5.67
N LEU A 103 -13.30 9.23 5.39
CA LEU A 103 -14.34 9.12 6.43
C LEU A 103 -14.05 7.99 7.43
N ALA A 104 -13.66 6.82 6.93
CA ALA A 104 -13.33 5.68 7.79
C ALA A 104 -12.09 5.94 8.65
N ALA A 105 -11.09 6.67 8.14
CA ALA A 105 -9.91 7.05 8.91
C ALA A 105 -10.22 8.12 9.96
N ALA A 106 -11.07 9.09 9.62
CA ALA A 106 -11.53 10.11 10.55
C ALA A 106 -12.28 9.48 11.73
N GLY A 107 -13.20 8.54 11.47
CA GLY A 107 -13.90 7.81 12.53
C GLY A 107 -12.97 6.99 13.44
N ARG A 108 -11.83 6.48 12.93
CA ARG A 108 -10.81 5.83 13.76
C ARG A 108 -10.06 6.84 14.63
N ALA A 109 -9.71 8.00 14.10
CA ALA A 109 -9.07 9.08 14.87
C ALA A 109 -10.00 9.57 15.98
N GLU A 110 -11.27 9.81 15.69
CA GLU A 110 -12.31 10.18 16.68
C GLU A 110 -12.46 9.11 17.77
N THR A 111 -12.45 7.82 17.40
CA THR A 111 -12.52 6.72 18.38
C THR A 111 -11.30 6.69 19.28
N ALA A 112 -10.11 6.93 18.74
CA ALA A 112 -8.86 6.97 19.51
C ALA A 112 -8.81 8.19 20.45
N GLU A 113 -9.29 9.35 19.99
CA GLU A 113 -9.43 10.57 20.80
C GLU A 113 -10.37 10.32 21.98
N TRP A 114 -11.56 9.77 21.71
CA TRP A 114 -12.49 9.40 22.78
C TRP A 114 -11.88 8.41 23.77
N THR A 115 -11.10 7.44 23.29
CA THR A 115 -10.41 6.47 24.16
C THR A 115 -9.40 7.17 25.08
N LEU A 116 -8.64 8.14 24.56
CA LEU A 116 -7.72 8.95 25.36
C LEU A 116 -8.47 9.80 26.40
N ASP A 117 -9.55 10.48 26.00
CA ASP A 117 -10.37 11.27 26.93
C ASP A 117 -10.90 10.43 28.09
N GLN A 118 -11.31 9.20 27.81
CA GLN A 118 -11.76 8.26 28.84
C GLN A 118 -10.63 7.86 29.80
N GLN A 119 -9.42 7.62 29.30
CA GLN A 119 -8.26 7.30 30.14
C GLN A 119 -7.88 8.49 31.05
N LEU A 120 -7.88 9.71 30.51
CA LEU A 120 -7.58 10.92 31.29
C LEU A 120 -8.64 11.18 32.38
N ALA A 121 -9.93 10.96 32.06
CA ALA A 121 -11.00 11.09 33.04
C ALA A 121 -10.92 10.05 34.17
N GLU A 122 -10.45 8.83 33.87
CA GLU A 122 -10.22 7.78 34.87
C GLU A 122 -9.06 8.11 35.80
N ASP A 123 -7.98 8.71 35.28
CA ASP A 123 -6.83 9.18 36.07
C ASP A 123 -7.23 10.29 37.06
N ASP A 124 -7.98 11.29 36.60
CA ASP A 124 -8.50 12.37 37.46
C ASP A 124 -9.39 11.82 38.61
N ALA A 125 -10.19 10.78 38.34
CA ALA A 125 -11.04 10.15 39.36
C ALA A 125 -10.25 9.30 40.38
N ALA A 126 -9.05 8.83 40.01
CA ALA A 126 -8.22 7.97 40.83
C ALA A 126 -7.34 8.72 41.86
N GLN A 127 -7.18 10.04 41.73
CA GLN A 127 -6.33 10.92 42.57
C GLN A 127 -6.69 10.99 44.07
N GLY A 128 -7.48 10.05 44.61
CA GLY A 128 -7.86 9.96 46.02
C GLY A 128 -7.72 8.57 46.67
N HIS A 129 -7.15 7.57 46.00
CA HIS A 129 -7.08 6.18 46.52
C HIS A 129 -5.67 5.78 47.00
N ASP A 130 -5.59 5.30 48.25
CA ASP A 130 -4.36 4.97 49.00
C ASP A 130 -3.54 3.76 48.47
N ASP A 131 -4.02 3.02 47.45
CA ASP A 131 -3.24 1.97 46.78
C ASP A 131 -2.51 2.54 45.54
N ALA A 132 -1.71 3.58 45.81
CA ALA A 132 -1.38 4.59 44.81
C ALA A 132 -0.40 4.12 43.72
N ALA A 133 0.66 3.39 44.06
CA ALA A 133 1.79 3.23 43.12
C ALA A 133 1.48 2.32 41.92
N ARG A 134 0.80 1.19 42.15
CA ARG A 134 0.46 0.26 41.05
C ARG A 134 -0.73 0.76 40.23
N HIS A 135 -1.68 1.43 40.88
CA HIS A 135 -2.84 2.00 40.21
C HIS A 135 -2.45 3.17 39.30
N VAL A 136 -1.62 4.10 39.80
CA VAL A 136 -1.07 5.21 39.02
C VAL A 136 -0.26 4.71 37.83
N TRP A 137 0.62 3.72 38.01
CA TRP A 137 1.40 3.18 36.88
C TRP A 137 0.54 2.57 35.78
N LEU A 138 -0.57 1.90 36.12
CA LEU A 138 -1.49 1.33 35.13
C LEU A 138 -2.28 2.41 34.38
N LEU A 139 -2.67 3.49 35.06
CA LEU A 139 -3.37 4.62 34.46
C LEU A 139 -2.44 5.40 33.51
N GLU A 140 -1.21 5.68 33.94
CA GLU A 140 -0.18 6.31 33.09
C GLU A 140 0.09 5.46 31.83
N ALA A 141 0.30 4.15 32.00
CA ALA A 141 0.51 3.25 30.85
C ALA A 141 -0.72 3.18 29.92
N GLY A 142 -1.92 3.27 30.46
CA GLY A 142 -3.18 3.33 29.70
C GLY A 142 -3.28 4.60 28.85
N ALA A 143 -3.03 5.77 29.47
CA ALA A 143 -3.02 7.06 28.78
C ALA A 143 -1.92 7.14 27.72
N GLU A 144 -0.71 6.65 28.00
CA GLU A 144 0.39 6.59 27.01
C GLU A 144 0.01 5.72 25.81
N THR A 145 -0.62 4.57 26.05
CA THR A 145 -1.08 3.67 24.98
C THR A 145 -2.16 4.35 24.14
N ALA A 146 -3.15 4.98 24.77
CA ALA A 146 -4.23 5.68 24.06
C ALA A 146 -3.69 6.88 23.25
N GLN A 147 -2.73 7.63 23.79
CA GLN A 147 -2.06 8.71 23.05
C GLN A 147 -1.33 8.18 21.83
N TRP A 148 -0.58 7.08 21.96
CA TRP A 148 0.09 6.45 20.83
C TRP A 148 -0.90 5.98 19.76
N GLU A 149 -2.03 5.38 20.16
CA GLU A 149 -3.07 4.97 19.23
C GLU A 149 -3.71 6.16 18.49
N LEU A 150 -3.93 7.28 19.19
CA LEU A 150 -4.40 8.53 18.59
C LEU A 150 -3.40 9.07 17.57
N ASP A 151 -2.11 9.15 17.93
CA ASP A 151 -1.06 9.60 17.01
C ASP A 151 -1.03 8.76 15.73
N GLN A 152 -1.12 7.44 15.86
CA GLN A 152 -1.17 6.50 14.73
C GLN A 152 -2.43 6.67 13.88
N ALA A 153 -3.59 6.92 14.51
CA ALA A 153 -4.86 7.12 13.81
C ALA A 153 -4.86 8.45 13.03
N VAL A 154 -4.30 9.51 13.61
CA VAL A 154 -4.12 10.82 12.97
C VAL A 154 -3.16 10.72 11.79
N ASP A 155 -2.04 10.01 11.95
CA ASP A 155 -1.10 9.77 10.84
C ASP A 155 -1.76 8.99 9.69
N ALA A 156 -2.57 7.98 10.02
CA ALA A 156 -3.34 7.24 9.02
C ALA A 156 -4.37 8.14 8.30
N LEU A 157 -5.10 9.00 9.03
CA LEU A 157 -6.02 9.97 8.44
C LEU A 157 -5.28 10.92 7.48
N HIS A 158 -4.14 11.46 7.91
CA HIS A 158 -3.33 12.33 7.06
C HIS A 158 -2.85 11.61 5.78
N ALA A 159 -2.48 10.34 5.88
CA ALA A 159 -2.05 9.57 4.71
C ALA A 159 -3.20 9.33 3.72
N GLU A 160 -4.42 9.06 4.20
CA GLU A 160 -5.62 8.96 3.36
C GLU A 160 -5.97 10.30 2.70
N LEU A 161 -5.92 11.41 3.44
CA LEU A 161 -6.14 12.74 2.89
C LEU A 161 -5.18 13.05 1.74
N ARG A 162 -3.89 12.74 1.91
CA ARG A 162 -2.88 12.92 0.87
C ARG A 162 -3.14 12.01 -0.34
N LEU A 163 -3.51 10.75 -0.11
CA LEU A 163 -3.83 9.84 -1.21
C LEU A 163 -5.04 10.35 -2.01
N ALA A 164 -6.12 10.72 -1.32
CA ALA A 164 -7.33 11.25 -1.94
C ALA A 164 -7.06 12.55 -2.73
N ALA A 165 -6.29 13.48 -2.15
CA ALA A 165 -5.91 14.74 -2.80
C ALA A 165 -5.07 14.49 -4.08
N ARG A 166 -4.12 13.55 -4.04
CA ARG A 166 -3.34 13.16 -5.24
C ARG A 166 -4.21 12.60 -6.37
N HIS A 167 -5.37 12.04 -6.02
CA HIS A 167 -6.35 11.52 -6.97
C HIS A 167 -7.52 12.48 -7.22
N GLY A 168 -7.33 13.78 -6.94
CA GLY A 168 -8.23 14.84 -7.41
C GLY A 168 -9.49 15.07 -6.58
N VAL A 169 -9.62 14.44 -5.41
CA VAL A 169 -10.77 14.68 -4.53
C VAL A 169 -10.78 16.16 -4.10
N PRO A 170 -11.87 16.90 -4.30
CA PRO A 170 -11.95 18.33 -3.96
C PRO A 170 -11.76 18.59 -2.47
N LEU A 171 -11.10 19.71 -2.13
CA LEU A 171 -10.82 20.11 -0.74
C LEU A 171 -12.07 20.11 0.15
N ALA A 172 -13.18 20.68 -0.34
CA ALA A 172 -14.44 20.71 0.39
C ALA A 172 -14.99 19.31 0.71
N ALA A 173 -14.80 18.33 -0.17
CA ALA A 173 -15.21 16.95 0.07
C ALA A 173 -14.29 16.27 1.11
N LEU A 174 -12.98 16.56 1.08
CA LEU A 174 -12.03 16.09 2.07
C LEU A 174 -12.32 16.65 3.47
N SER A 175 -12.56 17.96 3.55
CA SER A 175 -12.95 18.67 4.79
C SER A 175 -14.23 18.07 5.39
N ALA A 176 -15.27 17.90 4.57
CA ALA A 176 -16.52 17.30 5.01
C ALA A 176 -16.34 15.85 5.48
N ALA A 177 -15.56 15.04 4.77
CA ALA A 177 -15.34 13.63 5.13
C ALA A 177 -14.46 13.47 6.38
N ALA A 178 -13.49 14.37 6.58
CA ALA A 178 -12.61 14.33 7.74
C ALA A 178 -13.20 15.00 8.99
N CYS A 179 -14.34 15.70 8.86
CA CYS A 179 -14.89 16.57 9.90
C CYS A 179 -13.88 17.63 10.37
N LEU A 180 -13.05 18.13 9.45
CA LEU A 180 -12.03 19.15 9.70
C LEU A 180 -12.34 20.39 8.89
N ASP A 181 -11.95 21.56 9.38
CA ASP A 181 -11.95 22.78 8.57
C ASP A 181 -10.91 22.68 7.42
N GLU A 182 -11.09 23.50 6.38
CA GLU A 182 -10.21 23.46 5.21
C GLU A 182 -8.75 23.82 5.52
N GLU A 183 -8.49 24.66 6.53
CA GLU A 183 -7.12 25.04 6.92
C GLU A 183 -6.39 23.83 7.54
N SER A 184 -7.07 23.09 8.41
CA SER A 184 -6.57 21.85 8.99
C SER A 184 -6.28 20.78 7.93
N VAL A 185 -7.16 20.63 6.93
CA VAL A 185 -6.89 19.71 5.81
C VAL A 185 -5.67 20.18 5.01
N VAL A 186 -5.56 21.47 4.71
CA VAL A 186 -4.40 22.01 4.00
C VAL A 186 -3.10 21.82 4.80
N ALA A 187 -3.14 21.96 6.12
CA ALA A 187 -1.99 21.70 6.99
C ALA A 187 -1.55 20.23 6.92
N ALA A 188 -2.50 19.27 6.99
CA ALA A 188 -2.23 17.84 6.85
C ALA A 188 -1.56 17.50 5.51
N LEU A 189 -2.01 18.13 4.41
CA LEU A 189 -1.46 17.92 3.07
C LEU A 189 -0.04 18.46 2.91
N ARG A 190 0.37 19.47 3.70
CA ARG A 190 1.73 20.05 3.65
C ARG A 190 2.78 19.19 4.35
N HIS A 191 2.38 18.34 5.29
CA HIS A 191 3.30 17.44 6.00
C HIS A 191 3.70 16.26 5.12
N ASP A 192 4.61 16.49 4.18
CA ASP A 192 5.24 15.42 3.40
C ASP A 192 6.44 14.88 4.20
N ARG A 193 6.16 14.08 5.24
CA ARG A 193 7.24 13.37 5.93
C ARG A 193 7.55 12.10 5.16
N ALA A 194 8.44 12.21 4.19
CA ALA A 194 9.24 11.05 3.78
C ALA A 194 9.86 10.45 5.05
N PRO A 195 9.84 9.12 5.26
CA PRO A 195 10.52 8.53 6.40
C PRO A 195 11.99 8.92 6.33
N ALA A 196 12.47 9.64 7.34
CA ALA A 196 13.88 9.92 7.51
C ALA A 196 14.58 8.59 7.77
N VAL A 197 15.08 7.95 6.72
CA VAL A 197 16.07 6.89 6.85
C VAL A 197 17.26 7.52 7.58
N PRO A 198 17.66 7.06 8.78
CA PRO A 198 18.86 7.58 9.39
C PRO A 198 20.02 7.26 8.46
N ALA A 199 20.64 8.32 7.93
CA ALA A 199 21.85 8.22 7.11
C ALA A 199 22.86 7.39 7.89
N GLY A 200 23.31 6.30 7.27
CA GLY A 200 24.11 5.27 7.90
C GLY A 200 25.33 5.83 8.64
N GLY A 201 25.37 5.55 9.94
CA GLY A 201 26.61 5.56 10.68
C GLY A 201 27.46 4.36 10.23
N ASP A 202 28.57 4.67 9.58
CA ASP A 202 29.64 3.75 9.16
C ASP A 202 29.94 2.68 10.23
N ARG A 203 29.51 1.44 10.01
CA ARG A 203 30.18 0.24 10.54
C ARG A 203 30.20 -0.87 9.51
N ARG A 204 31.41 -1.14 9.03
CA ARG A 204 31.84 -2.28 8.20
C ARG A 204 31.15 -3.59 8.60
N ALA A 205 30.68 -4.29 7.57
CA ALA A 205 29.94 -5.55 7.56
C ALA A 205 30.68 -6.75 8.23
N PRO A 206 30.00 -7.90 8.38
CA PRO A 206 30.04 -8.86 7.26
C PRO A 206 28.68 -9.40 6.82
N HIS A 207 28.64 -9.80 5.55
CA HIS A 207 27.55 -10.42 4.78
C HIS A 207 26.61 -11.39 5.54
N ALA A 208 25.29 -11.19 5.37
CA ALA A 208 24.32 -12.27 5.11
C ALA A 208 22.96 -11.72 4.61
N ALA A 209 22.50 -12.26 3.49
CA ALA A 209 21.13 -12.30 2.94
C ALA A 209 20.24 -11.05 3.03
N ALA A 210 20.08 -10.37 1.89
CA ALA A 210 18.94 -9.49 1.64
C ALA A 210 17.64 -10.30 1.69
N SER A 211 16.84 -10.09 2.74
CA SER A 211 15.44 -10.48 2.77
C SER A 211 14.65 -9.41 2.03
N THR A 212 14.30 -9.67 0.77
CA THR A 212 13.18 -8.97 0.12
C THR A 212 11.92 -9.36 0.88
N GLY A 213 11.38 -8.45 1.69
CA GLY A 213 10.13 -8.63 2.41
C GLY A 213 8.96 -8.76 1.43
N VAL A 214 8.74 -9.97 0.92
CA VAL A 214 7.54 -10.34 0.18
C VAL A 214 6.48 -10.69 1.22
N THR A 215 5.52 -9.79 1.44
CA THR A 215 4.33 -10.12 2.23
C THR A 215 3.30 -10.78 1.31
N GLU A 216 3.18 -12.10 1.41
CA GLU A 216 2.18 -12.89 0.67
C GLU A 216 0.81 -12.71 1.36
N LEU A 217 -0.12 -11.97 0.74
CA LEU A 217 -1.53 -12.02 1.14
C LEU A 217 -2.22 -13.17 0.41
N ARG A 218 -2.58 -14.22 1.15
CA ARG A 218 -3.46 -15.29 0.67
C ARG A 218 -4.91 -14.94 0.95
N THR A 219 -5.70 -14.69 -0.09
CA THR A 219 -7.16 -14.61 0.01
C THR A 219 -7.76 -16.01 -0.17
N PRO A 220 -8.67 -16.48 0.69
CA PRO A 220 -9.41 -17.72 0.45
C PRO A 220 -10.39 -17.52 -0.72
N GLY A 221 -10.17 -18.25 -1.81
CA GLY A 221 -11.02 -18.21 -2.99
C GLY A 221 -12.38 -18.87 -2.75
N HIS A 222 -13.46 -18.12 -2.92
CA HIS A 222 -14.81 -18.67 -3.07
C HIS A 222 -14.90 -19.45 -4.39
N ARG A 223 -15.05 -20.77 -4.29
CA ARG A 223 -15.37 -21.64 -5.42
C ARG A 223 -16.87 -21.57 -5.66
N ALA A 224 -17.29 -20.83 -6.69
CA ALA A 224 -18.64 -20.90 -7.23
C ALA A 224 -18.85 -22.31 -7.85
N ALA A 225 -19.72 -23.11 -7.24
CA ALA A 225 -20.26 -24.31 -7.86
C ALA A 225 -21.50 -23.90 -8.66
N ALA A 226 -21.35 -23.92 -9.98
CA ALA A 226 -22.48 -23.92 -10.90
C ALA A 226 -23.10 -25.33 -10.88
N GLU A 227 -24.29 -25.47 -10.30
CA GLU A 227 -25.13 -26.65 -10.50
C GLU A 227 -26.34 -26.29 -11.36
N GLY A 228 -26.40 -27.00 -12.48
CA GLY A 228 -27.31 -26.75 -13.59
C GLY A 228 -28.76 -27.04 -13.23
N ARG A 229 -29.59 -26.07 -13.56
CA ARG A 229 -31.03 -26.17 -13.69
C ARG A 229 -31.38 -27.31 -14.67
N ARG A 230 -31.94 -28.41 -14.17
CA ARG A 230 -32.82 -29.28 -14.97
C ARG A 230 -34.25 -29.06 -14.52
N VAL A 231 -35.02 -28.50 -15.44
CA VAL A 231 -36.47 -28.45 -15.42
C VAL A 231 -36.93 -29.84 -15.86
N ASP A 232 -37.74 -30.50 -15.04
CA ASP A 232 -38.68 -31.51 -15.51
C ASP A 232 -40.00 -31.33 -14.76
N SER A 233 -41.05 -31.26 -15.55
CA SER A 233 -42.45 -31.03 -15.15
C SER A 233 -43.22 -32.35 -15.07
N PHE A 234 -44.36 -32.31 -14.37
CA PHE A 234 -45.49 -33.28 -14.36
C PHE A 234 -45.25 -34.58 -13.54
N ALA A 235 -46.19 -35.17 -12.78
CA ALA A 235 -47.63 -34.95 -12.57
C ALA A 235 -48.13 -35.70 -11.30
N ALA A 236 -49.33 -35.28 -10.84
CA ALA A 236 -50.45 -36.08 -10.34
C ALA A 236 -50.45 -36.77 -8.95
N ALA A 237 -51.54 -36.44 -8.23
CA ALA A 237 -52.46 -37.29 -7.46
C ALA A 237 -52.06 -37.82 -6.07
N GLY A 238 -52.93 -37.49 -5.11
CA GLY A 238 -52.96 -37.95 -3.72
C GLY A 238 -53.84 -37.04 -2.90
#